data_AF-A0A817ZDD1-F1
#
_entry.id   AF-A0A817ZDD1-F1
#
_cell.length_a   1.000
_cell.length_b   1.000
_cell.length_c   1.000
_cell.angle_alpha   90.00
_cell.angle_beta   90.00
_cell.angle_gamma   90.00
#
_symmetry.space_group_name_H-M   'P 1'
#
loop_
_entity.id
_entity.type
_entity.pdbx_description
1 polymer ?
#
loop_
_entity_poly.entity_id
_entity_poly.type
_entity_poly.pdbx_seq_one_letter_code
_entity_poly.pdbx_strand_id
1 'polypeptide(L)'
;MEQYKIYILYCEVEEAIRTLKKNKSPGSDGIAAEMLQAGGEGPARQIHELCNRAWYESTILEEWGKSILVPIPKKGDLSECANYRTRSPSSTTQEKYC
;
A
#
# COMPACT_ATOMS: atom_id res chain seq x y z
N MET A 1 27.88 -13.72 -12.30
CA MET A 1 27.63 -12.34 -11.82
C MET A 1 26.75 -12.48 -10.60
N GLU A 2 27.32 -12.35 -9.40
CA GLU A 2 26.56 -12.37 -8.15
C GLU A 2 25.64 -11.14 -8.16
N GLN A 3 24.34 -11.36 -8.36
CA GLN A 3 23.37 -10.28 -8.29
C GLN A 3 23.19 -9.95 -6.80
N TYR A 4 23.57 -8.73 -6.40
CA TYR A 4 23.46 -8.23 -5.03
C TYR A 4 22.01 -8.42 -4.54
N LYS A 5 21.77 -9.44 -3.70
CA LYS A 5 20.49 -9.62 -3.01
C LYS A 5 20.43 -8.58 -1.90
N ILE A 6 19.78 -7.45 -2.19
CA ILE A 6 19.44 -6.45 -1.19
C ILE A 6 18.37 -7.09 -0.30
N TYR A 7 18.73 -7.40 0.94
CA TYR A 7 17.78 -7.75 1.99
C TYR A 7 17.18 -6.47 2.53
N ILE A 8 15.88 -6.48 2.80
CA ILE A 8 15.22 -5.37 3.47
C ILE A 8 15.66 -5.43 4.92
N LEU A 9 16.28 -4.36 5.43
CA LEU A 9 16.75 -4.33 6.81
C LEU A 9 15.59 -4.09 7.77
N TYR A 10 15.67 -4.67 8.96
CA TYR A 10 14.64 -4.47 9.99
C TYR A 10 14.46 -2.99 10.35
N CYS A 11 15.56 -2.23 10.44
CA CYS A 11 15.52 -0.80 10.73
C CYS A 11 14.78 0.02 9.66
N GLU A 12 14.84 -0.39 8.39
CA GLU A 12 14.08 0.27 7.31
C GLU A 12 12.58 0.04 7.49
N VAL A 13 12.19 -1.16 7.92
CA VAL A 13 10.78 -1.50 8.19
C VAL A 13 10.26 -0.74 9.40
N GLU A 14 11.05 -0.65 10.48
CA GLU A 14 10.70 0.14 11.67
C GLU A 14 10.54 1.63 11.33
N GLU A 15 11.45 2.18 10.53
CA GLU A 15 11.37 3.55 10.06
C GLU A 15 10.12 3.79 9.20
N ALA A 16 9.84 2.87 8.28
CA ALA A 16 8.66 2.95 7.42
C ALA A 16 7.37 2.96 8.24
N ILE A 17 7.24 2.07 9.23
CA ILE A 17 6.07 2.04 10.13
C ILE A 17 5.96 3.34 10.92
N ARG A 18 7.08 3.86 11.44
CA ARG A 18 7.10 5.10 12.22
C ARG A 18 6.71 6.33 11.39
N THR A 19 7.03 6.35 10.10
CA THR A 19 6.76 7.47 9.19
C THR A 19 5.38 7.41 8.53
N LEU A 20 4.58 6.35 8.77
CA LEU A 20 3.21 6.25 8.26
C LEU A 20 2.35 7.44 8.71
N LYS A 21 1.56 7.97 7.77
CA LYS A 21 0.65 9.09 8.02
C LYS A 21 -0.56 8.63 8.84
N LYS A 22 -0.70 9.21 10.03
CA LYS A 22 -1.87 9.06 10.91
C LYS A 22 -3.13 9.72 10.33
N ASN A 23 -4.28 9.34 10.86
CA ASN A 23 -5.64 9.80 10.53
C ASN A 23 -6.01 9.54 9.06
N LYS A 24 -5.47 8.47 8.49
CA LYS A 24 -5.91 7.96 7.19
C LYS A 24 -6.95 6.87 7.43
N SER A 25 -7.92 6.80 6.51
CA SER A 25 -8.85 5.68 6.49
C SER A 25 -8.06 4.37 6.38
N PRO A 26 -8.37 3.36 7.19
CA PRO A 26 -7.77 2.04 7.07
C PRO A 26 -7.90 1.51 5.64
N GLY A 27 -6.98 0.63 5.24
CA GLY A 27 -7.11 -0.09 3.99
C GLY A 27 -8.38 -0.97 3.97
N SER A 28 -8.60 -1.66 2.86
CA SER A 28 -9.65 -2.68 2.77
C SER A 28 -9.47 -3.84 3.75
N ASP A 29 -8.26 -4.00 4.27
CA ASP A 29 -7.87 -4.92 5.33
C ASP A 29 -8.31 -4.46 6.73
N GLY A 30 -8.80 -3.22 6.87
CA GLY A 30 -9.18 -2.64 8.15
C GLY A 30 -8.01 -2.25 9.05
N ILE A 31 -6.77 -2.31 8.54
CA ILE A 31 -5.56 -2.01 9.34
C ILE A 31 -5.24 -0.52 9.22
N ALA A 32 -5.31 0.18 10.36
CA ALA A 32 -4.92 1.59 10.44
C ALA A 32 -3.41 1.74 10.67
N ALA A 33 -2.83 2.85 10.21
CA ALA A 33 -1.42 3.16 10.46
C ALA A 33 -1.10 3.22 11.97
N GLU A 34 -2.04 3.70 12.77
CA GLU A 34 -1.95 3.78 14.22
C GLU A 34 -1.85 2.41 14.87
N MET A 35 -2.49 1.38 14.31
CA MET A 35 -2.41 0.02 14.83
C MET A 35 -1.01 -0.56 14.63
N LEU A 36 -0.42 -0.32 13.46
CA LEU A 36 0.95 -0.76 13.17
C LEU A 36 1.96 -0.02 14.06
N GLN A 37 1.77 1.28 14.28
CA GLN A 37 2.64 2.08 15.15
C GLN A 37 2.49 1.72 16.63
N ALA A 38 1.28 1.38 17.10
CA ALA A 38 1.02 0.98 18.49
C ALA A 38 1.43 -0.46 18.79
N GLY A 39 1.50 -1.32 17.77
CA GLY A 39 1.81 -2.75 17.95
C GLY A 39 3.28 -3.07 18.26
N GLY A 40 4.17 -2.08 18.25
CA GLY A 40 5.58 -2.25 18.62
C GLY A 40 6.35 -3.17 17.67
N GLU A 41 7.22 -4.02 18.22
CA GLU A 41 8.09 -4.90 17.42
C GLU A 41 7.33 -6.01 16.66
N GLY A 42 6.16 -6.41 17.15
CA GLY A 42 5.41 -7.56 16.61
C GLY A 42 5.06 -7.38 15.13
N PRO A 43 4.28 -6.34 14.77
CA PRO A 43 3.96 -6.03 13.39
C PRO A 43 5.20 -5.78 12.53
N ALA A 44 6.21 -5.08 13.08
CA ALA A 44 7.45 -4.79 12.37
C ALA A 44 8.19 -6.08 11.96
N ARG A 45 8.26 -7.07 12.86
CA ARG A 45 8.90 -8.38 12.57
C ARG A 45 8.14 -9.15 11.51
N GLN A 46 6.82 -9.21 11.62
CA GLN A 46 5.96 -9.89 10.63
C GLN A 46 6.08 -9.26 9.24
N ILE A 47 6.05 -7.92 9.17
CA ILE A 47 6.22 -7.18 7.90
C ILE A 47 7.61 -7.43 7.32
N HIS A 48 8.66 -7.36 8.14
CA HIS A 48 10.03 -7.61 7.70
C HIS A 48 10.21 -9.03 7.12
N GLU A 49 9.68 -10.05 7.79
CA GLU A 49 9.71 -11.43 7.30
C GLU A 49 8.93 -11.60 6.01
N LEU A 50 7.72 -11.02 5.93
CA LEU A 50 6.88 -11.08 4.74
C LEU A 50 7.55 -10.40 3.54
N CYS A 51 8.10 -9.20 3.74
CA CYS A 51 8.78 -8.44 2.71
C CYS A 51 10.02 -9.17 2.18
N ASN A 52 10.86 -9.71 3.08
CA ASN A 52 12.03 -10.48 2.65
C ASN A 52 11.64 -11.79 1.95
N ARG A 53 10.56 -12.46 2.39
CA ARG A 53 10.03 -13.66 1.73
C ARG A 53 9.52 -13.35 0.33
N ALA A 54 8.67 -12.33 0.19
CA ALA A 54 8.15 -11.89 -1.11
C ALA A 54 9.28 -11.49 -2.08
N TRP A 55 10.31 -10.81 -1.56
CA TRP A 55 11.49 -10.43 -2.34
C TRP A 55 12.31 -11.64 -2.80
N TYR A 56 12.54 -12.61 -1.91
CA TYR A 56 13.32 -13.81 -2.24
C TYR A 56 12.60 -14.75 -3.20
N GLU A 57 11.30 -14.95 -2.99
CA GLU A 57 10.47 -15.87 -3.78
C GLU A 57 10.07 -15.26 -5.13
N SER A 58 10.41 -13.98 -5.40
CA SER A 58 9.98 -13.20 -6.58
C SER A 58 8.46 -13.29 -6.82
N THR A 59 7.71 -13.66 -5.78
CA THR A 59 6.28 -13.88 -5.79
C THR A 59 5.70 -12.62 -5.20
N ILE A 60 5.46 -11.63 -6.07
CA ILE A 60 4.58 -10.52 -5.71
C ILE A 60 3.22 -11.16 -5.46
N LEU A 61 2.75 -11.10 -4.21
CA LEU A 61 1.40 -11.51 -3.85
C LEU A 61 0.44 -10.80 -4.81
N GLU A 62 -0.39 -11.54 -5.55
CA GLU A 62 -1.33 -10.97 -6.53
C GLU A 62 -2.22 -9.88 -5.89
N GLU A 63 -2.45 -9.98 -4.58
CA GLU A 63 -3.14 -8.99 -3.76
C GLU A 63 -2.45 -7.61 -3.71
N TRP A 64 -1.13 -7.52 -3.87
CA TRP A 64 -0.41 -6.23 -3.89
C TRP A 64 -0.78 -5.39 -5.12
N GLY A 65 -1.30 -6.01 -6.19
CA GLY A 65 -1.85 -5.32 -7.35
C GLY A 65 -3.32 -4.90 -7.19
N LYS A 66 -4.02 -5.38 -6.15
CA LYS A 66 -5.45 -5.11 -5.94
C LYS A 66 -5.62 -3.82 -5.15
N SER A 67 -5.82 -2.71 -5.85
CA SER A 67 -6.23 -1.45 -5.23
C SER A 67 -7.72 -1.20 -5.45
N ILE A 68 -8.48 -0.90 -4.39
CA ILE A 68 -9.89 -0.53 -4.52
C ILE A 68 -9.96 0.87 -5.13
N LEU A 69 -10.53 0.96 -6.34
CA LEU A 69 -10.81 2.21 -7.00
C LEU A 69 -12.15 2.76 -6.48
N VAL A 70 -12.10 3.81 -5.68
CA VAL A 70 -13.30 4.54 -5.27
C VAL A 70 -13.40 5.81 -6.11
N PRO A 71 -14.35 5.91 -7.06
CA PRO A 71 -14.60 7.13 -7.79
C PRO A 71 -15.18 8.18 -6.84
N ILE A 72 -14.49 9.30 -6.66
CA ILE A 72 -14.96 10.42 -5.83
C ILE A 72 -15.57 11.48 -6.75
N PRO A 73 -16.88 11.76 -6.66
CA PRO A 73 -17.51 12.79 -7.49
C PRO A 73 -16.99 14.19 -7.12
N LYS A 74 -16.67 14.99 -8.13
CA LYS A 74 -16.45 16.44 -8.02
C LYS A 74 -17.77 17.18 -8.18
N LYS A 75 -17.78 18.47 -7.86
CA LYS A 75 -18.89 19.38 -8.16
C LYS A 75 -19.01 19.56 -9.68
N GLY A 76 -20.15 19.20 -10.26
CA GLY A 76 -20.40 19.20 -11.71
C GLY A 76 -21.51 18.19 -12.05
N ASP A 77 -21.74 17.95 -13.34
CA ASP A 77 -22.68 16.90 -13.78
C ASP A 77 -22.07 15.51 -13.53
N LEU A 78 -22.80 14.69 -12.77
CA LEU A 78 -22.40 13.31 -12.44
C LEU A 78 -22.53 12.34 -13.62
N SER A 79 -23.12 12.77 -14.74
CA SER A 79 -23.16 12.02 -16.00
C SER A 79 -21.85 12.12 -16.79
N GLU A 80 -21.02 13.12 -16.52
CA GLU A 80 -19.74 13.33 -17.19
C GLU A 80 -18.58 12.69 -16.41
N CYS A 81 -17.87 11.76 -17.05
CA CYS A 81 -16.73 11.08 -16.41
C CYS A 81 -15.55 12.00 -16.07
N ALA A 82 -15.46 13.19 -16.67
CA ALA A 82 -14.48 14.23 -16.29
C ALA A 82 -14.72 14.79 -14.86
N ASN A 83 -15.94 14.66 -14.36
CA ASN A 83 -16.37 15.14 -13.05
C ASN A 83 -16.11 14.13 -11.93
N TYR A 84 -15.43 13.00 -12.19
CA TYR A 84 -14.93 12.11 -11.15
C TYR A 84 -13.42 12.29 -10.93
N ARG A 85 -12.98 12.17 -9.68
CA ARG A 85 -11.58 11.97 -9.28
C ARG A 85 -11.43 10.49 -8.94
N THR A 86 -10.69 9.76 -9.74
CA THR A 86 -10.19 8.45 -9.33
C THR A 86 -9.06 8.68 -8.34
N ARG A 87 -9.23 8.23 -7.09
CA ARG A 87 -8.14 8.20 -6.12
C ARG A 87 -7.63 6.75 -6.07
N SER A 88 -6.61 6.45 -6.86
CA SER A 88 -5.89 5.18 -6.74
C SER A 88 -4.85 5.30 -5.62
N PRO A 89 -4.75 4.32 -4.70
CA PRO A 89 -3.67 4.27 -3.70
C PRO A 89 -2.28 3.98 -4.28
N SER A 90 -2.17 3.55 -5.54
CA SER A 90 -0.90 3.12 -6.16
C SER A 90 -0.76 3.55 -7.63
N SER A 91 0.50 3.73 -8.05
CA SER A 91 0.99 4.41 -9.25
C SER A 91 0.92 3.59 -10.55
N THR A 92 -0.26 3.09 -10.92
CA THR A 92 -0.44 2.42 -12.21
C THR A 92 -1.53 3.11 -13.01
N THR A 93 -1.14 3.74 -14.12
CA THR A 93 -2.06 4.17 -15.17
C THR A 93 -2.61 2.92 -15.88
N GLN A 94 -3.92 2.67 -15.76
CA GLN A 94 -4.67 1.82 -16.68
C GLN A 94 -6.18 2.11 -16.62
N GLU A 95 -6.88 1.59 -17.62
CA GLU A 95 -7.90 2.25 -18.43
C GLU A 95 -9.16 2.78 -17.71
N LYS A 96 -9.74 3.79 -18.37
CA LYS A 96 -10.91 4.57 -17.98
C LYS A 96 -12.05 3.66 -17.49
N TYR A 97 -12.41 3.77 -16.22
CA TYR A 97 -13.77 3.45 -15.80
C TYR A 97 -14.65 4.69 -16.03
N CYS A 98 -15.13 4.73 -17.26
CA CYS A 98 -16.40 5.24 -17.73
C CYS A 98 -16.89 4.11 -18.67
#